data_AF-A0A349DI75-F1
#
_entry.id   AF-A0A349DI75-F1
#
_cell.length_a   1.000
_cell.length_b   1.000
_cell.length_c   1.000
_cell.angle_alpha   90.00
_cell.angle_beta   90.00
_cell.angle_gamma   90.00
#
_symmetry.space_group_name_H-M   'P 1'
#
loop_
_entity.id
_entity.type
_entity.pdbx_description
1 polymer ?
#
loop_
_entity_poly.entity_id
_entity_poly.type
_entity_poly.pdbx_seq_one_letter_code
_entity_poly.pdbx_strand_id
1 'polypeptide(L)'
;MKRLFTLLLLSIFTSVWINTQAQGFEYGLGLKIDEGKYNQVKLAHVSRGDFKALPRKVSLKKYCPTPQSQGKTGTCVAWASTYGARTIIYAMENNITDQKKIDQIAFSPSFIYNQIKEKGDNNCKSGTYLYDAMKLLKTEGTVPLKEFAFDCNLKPSTKEINKAGKYKIKDYHRLFFSDAKNKVEMVKKSLAAGNPVIVAVKIGFTFSYAKYVYKDPAPENASRGGHAMVVVGYDDEKQAFEIMNSWGTKWGNKGFINYHYDSFQKYCAQAYEMIPSTPVLLSDDMVGKAIPKAKISGTVQFKQYLEESEVFQDMRVTKVGNVYQMVDSYTSGDNFQITITNNQRIHVYAFNFDGTQKCFKLFPFSDDVLEAYHKQSRGTKISSIKNQKRSKTIIPHEDHVISLDDTKGMDYFCILFSRKSLSLARIMIDIEKAPGSFEQRLQKAIGSQLAKPGEVKMDQSLMNFKANTKGVIVPLVVRMRHR
;
A
#
# COMPACT_ATOMS: atom_id res chain seq x y z
N MET A 1 50.81 -86.86 17.13
CA MET A 1 50.43 -87.41 15.80
C MET A 1 49.17 -86.72 15.31
N LYS A 2 49.28 -86.06 14.15
CA LYS A 2 48.25 -85.73 13.13
C LYS A 2 46.92 -85.02 13.53
N ARG A 3 46.83 -83.75 13.07
CA ARG A 3 45.77 -83.06 12.30
C ARG A 3 44.32 -83.09 12.81
N LEU A 4 43.69 -81.91 12.93
CA LEU A 4 42.68 -81.45 11.95
C LEU A 4 42.38 -79.94 12.04
N PHE A 5 42.29 -79.34 10.86
CA PHE A 5 41.83 -77.98 10.55
C PHE A 5 40.30 -77.86 10.72
N THR A 6 39.82 -76.75 11.30
CA THR A 6 38.66 -76.02 10.75
C THR A 6 38.65 -74.56 11.23
N LEU A 7 38.78 -73.63 10.27
CA LEU A 7 38.43 -72.21 10.45
C LEU A 7 36.91 -72.07 10.57
N LEU A 8 36.45 -71.26 11.53
CA LEU A 8 35.18 -70.54 11.39
C LEU A 8 35.29 -69.18 12.09
N LEU A 9 35.76 -68.17 11.34
CA LEU A 9 35.61 -66.76 11.66
C LEU A 9 34.14 -66.40 11.37
N LEU A 10 33.29 -66.35 12.41
CA LEU A 10 31.96 -65.75 12.28
C LEU A 10 32.09 -64.24 12.55
N SER A 11 32.29 -63.49 11.47
CA SER A 11 32.16 -62.04 11.44
C SER A 11 30.70 -61.65 11.74
N ILE A 12 30.42 -61.22 12.97
CA ILE A 12 29.17 -60.55 13.32
C ILE A 12 29.25 -59.12 12.76
N PHE A 13 28.93 -58.96 11.48
CA PHE A 13 28.55 -57.67 10.93
C PHE A 13 27.14 -57.37 11.42
N THR A 14 27.00 -56.60 12.50
CA THR A 14 25.75 -55.92 12.80
C THR A 14 25.57 -54.83 11.74
N SER A 15 24.76 -55.13 10.74
CA SER A 15 24.23 -54.14 9.79
C SER A 15 23.32 -53.18 10.56
N VAL A 16 23.91 -52.10 11.06
CA VAL A 16 23.15 -50.91 11.42
C VAL A 16 22.58 -50.37 10.12
N TRP A 17 21.33 -50.74 9.84
CA TRP A 17 20.50 -50.07 8.85
C TRP A 17 20.31 -48.64 9.34
N ILE A 18 21.21 -47.75 8.93
CA ILE A 18 20.96 -46.32 8.94
C ILE A 18 19.80 -46.14 7.96
N ASN A 19 18.58 -46.13 8.49
CA ASN A 19 17.45 -45.53 7.80
C ASN A 19 17.80 -44.05 7.63
N THR A 20 18.48 -43.71 6.54
CA THR A 20 18.43 -42.37 5.98
C THR A 20 16.99 -42.16 5.54
N GLN A 21 16.11 -41.79 6.48
CA GLN A 21 14.90 -41.09 6.13
C GLN A 21 15.37 -39.87 5.34
N ALA A 22 15.17 -39.89 4.02
CA ALA A 22 15.27 -38.70 3.22
C ALA A 22 14.46 -37.62 3.94
N GLN A 23 15.14 -36.62 4.49
CA GLN A 23 14.54 -35.59 5.34
C GLN A 23 13.66 -34.73 4.44
N GLY A 24 12.44 -35.20 4.17
CA GLY A 24 11.52 -34.54 3.27
C GLY A 24 11.18 -33.18 3.86
N PHE A 25 11.56 -32.11 3.15
CA PHE A 25 11.34 -30.74 3.61
C PHE A 25 9.88 -30.54 4.05
N GLU A 26 9.67 -30.11 5.29
CA GLU A 26 8.33 -29.89 5.87
C GLU A 26 7.57 -28.72 5.22
N TYR A 27 8.29 -27.88 4.48
CA TYR A 27 7.85 -26.59 3.99
C TYR A 27 7.46 -26.65 2.51
N GLY A 28 6.17 -26.65 2.21
CA GLY A 28 5.68 -26.66 0.83
C GLY A 28 5.91 -25.33 0.08
N LEU A 29 6.04 -25.45 -1.24
CA LEU A 29 6.05 -24.35 -2.22
C LEU A 29 4.95 -24.58 -3.24
N GLY A 30 4.52 -23.55 -3.95
CA GLY A 30 3.54 -23.71 -5.03
C GLY A 30 3.17 -22.43 -5.75
N LEU A 31 4.08 -21.46 -5.75
CA LEU A 31 3.90 -20.26 -6.53
C LEU A 31 4.41 -20.51 -7.96
N LYS A 32 3.54 -20.27 -8.93
CA LYS A 32 3.89 -20.17 -10.34
C LYS A 32 4.08 -18.70 -10.71
N ILE A 33 5.24 -18.37 -11.27
CA ILE A 33 5.60 -17.02 -11.70
C ILE A 33 5.28 -16.93 -13.20
N ASP A 34 4.44 -15.97 -13.57
CA ASP A 34 4.01 -15.75 -14.95
C ASP A 34 4.01 -14.25 -15.27
N GLU A 35 4.88 -13.82 -16.18
CA GLU A 35 5.02 -12.42 -16.59
C GLU A 35 3.81 -11.92 -17.38
N GLY A 36 3.19 -12.76 -18.20
CA GLY A 36 2.03 -12.37 -19.01
C GLY A 36 0.82 -12.01 -18.14
N LYS A 37 0.51 -12.84 -17.15
CA LYS A 37 -0.50 -12.58 -16.12
C LYS A 37 -0.14 -11.38 -15.27
N TYR A 38 1.14 -11.21 -14.90
CA TYR A 38 1.56 -10.07 -14.09
C TYR A 38 1.40 -8.75 -14.85
N ASN A 39 1.77 -8.71 -16.13
CA ASN A 39 1.69 -7.52 -16.97
C ASN A 39 0.26 -7.07 -17.28
N GLN A 40 -0.74 -7.96 -17.14
CA GLN A 40 -2.16 -7.59 -17.22
C GLN A 40 -2.64 -6.77 -16.02
N VAL A 41 -1.90 -6.79 -14.90
CA VAL A 41 -2.28 -6.05 -13.70
C VAL A 41 -1.88 -4.60 -13.85
N LYS A 42 -2.79 -3.72 -13.46
CA LYS A 42 -2.57 -2.28 -13.38
C LYS A 42 -1.35 -1.97 -12.51
N LEU A 43 -0.42 -1.16 -13.03
CA LEU A 43 0.75 -0.69 -12.30
C LEU A 43 0.34 0.37 -11.26
N ALA A 44 0.85 0.26 -10.04
CA ALA A 44 0.63 1.20 -8.97
C ALA A 44 1.28 2.56 -9.29
N HIS A 45 0.58 3.64 -8.98
CA HIS A 45 1.04 4.98 -9.33
C HIS A 45 2.11 5.50 -8.34
N VAL A 46 3.31 5.81 -8.86
CA VAL A 46 4.42 6.26 -8.02
C VAL A 46 5.14 7.50 -8.56
N SER A 47 4.93 8.67 -7.94
CA SER A 47 5.73 9.87 -8.23
C SER A 47 7.12 9.79 -7.59
N ARG A 48 8.13 10.21 -8.35
CA ARG A 48 9.56 10.11 -7.98
C ARG A 48 9.96 10.96 -6.76
N GLY A 49 9.21 12.02 -6.45
CA GLY A 49 9.44 12.86 -5.26
C GLY A 49 9.15 12.19 -3.92
N ASP A 50 8.43 11.06 -3.92
CA ASP A 50 7.92 10.40 -2.71
C ASP A 50 8.97 9.56 -1.95
N PHE A 51 10.11 9.19 -2.57
CA PHE A 51 11.05 8.24 -1.94
C PHE A 51 11.92 8.86 -0.83
N LYS A 52 12.23 10.15 -0.91
CA LYS A 52 13.04 10.87 0.11
C LYS A 52 12.28 11.12 1.43
N ALA A 53 10.99 10.77 1.45
CA ALA A 53 10.02 11.16 2.46
C ALA A 53 9.45 9.98 3.28
N LEU A 54 9.88 8.77 2.96
CA LEU A 54 9.40 7.56 3.61
C LEU A 54 9.85 7.54 5.08
N PRO A 55 9.00 7.05 6.00
CA PRO A 55 9.48 6.67 7.32
C PRO A 55 10.65 5.71 7.19
N ARG A 56 11.55 5.72 8.18
CA ARG A 56 12.63 4.73 8.23
C ARG A 56 12.17 3.33 8.62
N LYS A 57 10.94 3.22 9.13
CA LYS A 57 10.37 1.97 9.62
C LYS A 57 8.85 1.98 9.48
N VAL A 58 8.28 0.86 9.05
CA VAL A 58 6.84 0.59 9.06
C VAL A 58 6.61 -0.85 9.50
N SER A 59 5.60 -1.12 10.32
CA SER A 59 5.15 -2.50 10.58
C SER A 59 3.62 -2.58 10.76
N LEU A 60 3.01 -3.41 9.90
CA LEU A 60 1.61 -3.86 9.95
C LEU A 60 1.45 -5.09 10.86
N LYS A 61 2.53 -5.58 11.49
CA LYS A 61 2.55 -6.86 12.21
C LYS A 61 1.45 -7.02 13.25
N LYS A 62 1.06 -5.94 13.93
CA LYS A 62 -0.02 -5.96 14.94
C LYS A 62 -1.40 -6.34 14.38
N TYR A 63 -1.57 -6.31 13.06
CA TYR A 63 -2.79 -6.72 12.36
C TYR A 63 -2.67 -8.11 11.72
N CYS A 64 -1.51 -8.77 11.85
CA CYS A 64 -1.29 -10.07 11.25
C CYS A 64 -1.98 -11.17 12.07
N PRO A 65 -2.61 -12.16 11.41
CA PRO A 65 -2.98 -13.37 12.12
C PRO A 65 -1.72 -14.15 12.51
N THR A 66 -1.85 -15.02 13.51
CA THR A 66 -0.78 -15.90 13.95
C THR A 66 -0.34 -16.76 12.77
N PRO A 67 0.95 -16.74 12.35
CA PRO A 67 1.39 -17.53 11.21
C PRO A 67 1.07 -19.02 11.35
N GLN A 68 0.28 -19.54 10.42
CA GLN A 68 -0.04 -20.97 10.31
C GLN A 68 0.82 -21.66 9.25
N SER A 69 0.69 -22.98 9.15
CA SER A 69 1.49 -23.81 8.26
C SER A 69 0.63 -24.37 7.12
N GLN A 70 1.08 -24.15 5.90
CA GLN A 70 0.56 -24.84 4.71
C GLN A 70 1.01 -26.31 4.62
N GLY A 71 1.88 -26.75 5.54
CA GLY A 71 2.52 -28.05 5.51
C GLY A 71 3.27 -28.28 4.20
N LYS A 72 3.17 -29.50 3.67
CA LYS A 72 3.84 -29.90 2.42
C LYS A 72 3.06 -29.50 1.15
N THR A 73 1.95 -28.78 1.26
CA THR A 73 1.10 -28.42 0.10
C THR A 73 1.67 -27.24 -0.68
N GLY A 74 1.29 -27.09 -1.95
CA GLY A 74 1.61 -25.97 -2.81
C GLY A 74 0.62 -24.81 -2.73
N THR A 75 0.11 -24.53 -1.54
CA THR A 75 -0.96 -23.53 -1.34
C THR A 75 -0.47 -22.14 -0.92
N CYS A 76 0.85 -21.89 -0.92
CA CYS A 76 1.46 -20.64 -0.45
C CYS A 76 0.81 -19.37 -1.00
N VAL A 77 0.38 -19.36 -2.26
CA VAL A 77 -0.33 -18.23 -2.89
C VAL A 77 -1.59 -17.86 -2.10
N ALA A 78 -2.45 -18.84 -1.81
CA ALA A 78 -3.68 -18.59 -1.08
C ALA A 78 -3.44 -18.27 0.40
N TRP A 79 -2.41 -18.86 1.02
CA TRP A 79 -2.02 -18.48 2.38
C TRP A 79 -1.52 -17.03 2.44
N ALA A 80 -0.71 -16.59 1.47
CA ALA A 80 -0.21 -15.23 1.44
C ALA A 80 -1.33 -14.22 1.09
N SER A 81 -2.08 -14.44 0.02
CA SER A 81 -3.13 -13.51 -0.41
C SER A 81 -4.31 -13.46 0.57
N THR A 82 -4.73 -14.61 1.07
CA THR A 82 -6.02 -14.73 1.76
C THR A 82 -5.85 -14.80 3.26
N TYR A 83 -5.12 -15.79 3.76
CA TYR A 83 -4.90 -15.92 5.21
C TYR A 83 -4.11 -14.72 5.75
N GLY A 84 -3.03 -14.32 5.07
CA GLY A 84 -2.21 -13.17 5.45
C GLY A 84 -2.83 -11.83 5.08
N ALA A 85 -2.69 -11.41 3.81
CA ALA A 85 -2.96 -10.04 3.39
C ALA A 85 -4.43 -9.61 3.54
N ARG A 86 -5.39 -10.46 3.16
CA ARG A 86 -6.82 -10.13 3.30
C ARG A 86 -7.25 -10.00 4.77
N THR A 87 -6.72 -10.84 5.66
CA THR A 87 -6.97 -10.75 7.11
C THR A 87 -6.38 -9.46 7.67
N ILE A 88 -5.14 -9.12 7.29
CA ILE A 88 -4.49 -7.86 7.70
C ILE A 88 -5.36 -6.67 7.32
N ILE A 89 -5.85 -6.60 6.08
CA ILE A 89 -6.73 -5.50 5.65
C ILE A 89 -8.01 -5.45 6.46
N TYR A 90 -8.66 -6.59 6.69
CA TYR A 90 -9.90 -6.61 7.46
C TYR A 90 -9.67 -6.16 8.91
N ALA A 91 -8.60 -6.62 9.54
CA ALA A 91 -8.21 -6.20 10.88
C ALA A 91 -7.91 -4.69 10.92
N MET A 92 -7.24 -4.16 9.89
CA MET A 92 -6.95 -2.73 9.76
C MET A 92 -8.22 -1.88 9.57
N GLU A 93 -9.12 -2.30 8.68
CA GLU A 93 -10.41 -1.62 8.40
C GLU A 93 -11.31 -1.56 9.64
N ASN A 94 -11.22 -2.56 10.51
CA ASN A 94 -12.02 -2.66 11.74
C ASN A 94 -11.22 -2.29 13.00
N ASN A 95 -9.99 -1.80 12.84
CA ASN A 95 -9.08 -1.41 13.90
C ASN A 95 -8.88 -2.49 15.01
N ILE A 96 -8.81 -3.76 14.59
CA ILE A 96 -8.64 -4.92 15.46
C ILE A 96 -7.15 -5.21 15.60
N THR A 97 -6.63 -5.11 16.82
CA THR A 97 -5.21 -5.41 17.14
C THR A 97 -5.05 -6.53 18.17
N ASP A 98 -6.16 -7.03 18.71
CA ASP A 98 -6.16 -8.19 19.60
C ASP A 98 -5.92 -9.47 18.80
N GLN A 99 -4.83 -10.19 19.12
CA GLN A 99 -4.41 -11.37 18.36
C GLN A 99 -5.47 -12.47 18.32
N LYS A 100 -6.17 -12.73 19.43
CA LYS A 100 -7.19 -13.78 19.49
C LYS A 100 -8.37 -13.44 18.58
N LYS A 101 -8.80 -12.18 18.57
CA LYS A 101 -9.83 -11.71 17.64
C LYS A 101 -9.37 -11.84 16.20
N ILE A 102 -8.14 -11.42 15.87
CA ILE A 102 -7.58 -11.54 14.51
C ILE A 102 -7.58 -13.00 14.06
N ASP A 103 -7.15 -13.93 14.91
CA ASP A 103 -7.11 -15.36 14.58
C ASP A 103 -8.52 -15.93 14.35
N GLN A 104 -9.54 -15.44 15.05
CA GLN A 104 -10.95 -15.83 14.87
C GLN A 104 -11.61 -15.30 13.60
N ILE A 105 -11.04 -14.25 12.98
CA ILE A 105 -11.54 -13.64 11.73
C ILE A 105 -10.63 -13.94 10.54
N ALA A 106 -9.53 -14.69 10.73
CA ALA A 106 -8.58 -15.00 9.68
C ALA A 106 -9.25 -15.75 8.51
N PHE A 107 -8.94 -15.37 7.27
CA PHE A 107 -9.63 -15.88 6.09
C PHE A 107 -9.08 -17.21 5.58
N SER A 108 -9.96 -17.96 4.91
CA SER A 108 -9.68 -19.31 4.43
C SER A 108 -8.83 -19.33 3.16
N PRO A 109 -7.62 -19.93 3.18
CA PRO A 109 -6.84 -20.15 1.98
C PRO A 109 -7.46 -21.25 1.07
N SER A 110 -8.13 -22.27 1.63
CA SER A 110 -8.77 -23.33 0.83
C SER A 110 -9.92 -22.80 -0.02
N PHE A 111 -10.69 -21.81 0.48
CA PHE A 111 -11.75 -21.17 -0.29
C PHE A 111 -11.22 -20.60 -1.61
N ILE A 112 -10.02 -19.99 -1.61
CA ILE A 112 -9.41 -19.45 -2.83
C ILE A 112 -8.72 -20.55 -3.64
N TYR A 113 -7.82 -21.33 -3.02
CA TYR A 113 -6.99 -22.30 -3.74
C TYR A 113 -7.85 -23.33 -4.49
N ASN A 114 -8.91 -23.85 -3.88
CA ASN A 114 -9.69 -24.96 -4.45
C ASN A 114 -10.51 -24.55 -5.68
N GLN A 115 -10.70 -23.24 -5.89
CA GLN A 115 -11.38 -22.68 -7.05
C GLN A 115 -10.44 -22.37 -8.22
N ILE A 116 -9.14 -22.15 -7.93
CA ILE A 116 -8.13 -21.74 -8.93
C ILE A 116 -7.02 -22.77 -9.16
N LYS A 117 -7.03 -23.89 -8.42
CA LYS A 117 -6.09 -24.99 -8.62
C LYS A 117 -6.32 -25.68 -9.96
N GLU A 118 -5.29 -26.32 -10.46
CA GLU A 118 -5.38 -27.08 -11.71
C GLU A 118 -6.35 -28.26 -11.58
N LYS A 119 -7.03 -28.58 -12.68
CA LYS A 119 -7.92 -29.74 -12.75
C LYS A 119 -7.12 -31.01 -12.46
N GLY A 120 -7.57 -31.80 -11.49
CA GLY A 120 -6.90 -33.03 -11.06
C GLY A 120 -5.92 -32.87 -9.89
N ASP A 121 -5.72 -31.64 -9.37
CA ASP A 121 -4.87 -31.40 -8.20
C ASP A 121 -5.56 -31.81 -6.88
N ASN A 122 -5.65 -33.11 -6.63
CA ASN A 122 -6.38 -33.68 -5.48
C ASN A 122 -5.57 -33.63 -4.16
N ASN A 123 -4.27 -33.32 -4.24
CA ASN A 123 -3.35 -33.27 -3.09
C ASN A 123 -2.77 -31.87 -2.85
N CYS A 124 -3.24 -30.87 -3.60
CA CYS A 124 -2.87 -29.47 -3.49
C CYS A 124 -1.35 -29.29 -3.63
N LYS A 125 -0.76 -29.89 -4.65
CA LYS A 125 0.69 -29.83 -4.92
C LYS A 125 1.03 -29.02 -6.16
N SER A 126 0.07 -28.86 -7.08
CA SER A 126 0.34 -28.21 -8.37
C SER A 126 0.70 -26.74 -8.23
N GLY A 127 0.22 -26.05 -7.19
CA GLY A 127 0.44 -24.62 -7.06
C GLY A 127 -0.40 -23.78 -8.02
N THR A 128 -0.31 -22.46 -7.87
CA THR A 128 -1.14 -21.51 -8.61
C THR A 128 -0.46 -20.13 -8.72
N TYR A 129 -1.17 -19.13 -9.26
CA TYR A 129 -0.65 -17.81 -9.59
C TYR A 129 -1.24 -16.73 -8.67
N LEU A 130 -0.42 -15.75 -8.27
CA LEU A 130 -0.90 -14.60 -7.48
C LEU A 130 -2.00 -13.82 -8.23
N TYR A 131 -1.86 -13.67 -9.55
CA TYR A 131 -2.87 -13.02 -10.39
C TYR A 131 -4.27 -13.63 -10.20
N ASP A 132 -4.40 -14.96 -10.27
CA ASP A 132 -5.70 -15.62 -10.20
C ASP A 132 -6.32 -15.50 -8.80
N ALA A 133 -5.50 -15.61 -7.75
CA ALA A 133 -5.95 -15.42 -6.37
C ALA A 133 -6.44 -13.99 -6.11
N MET A 134 -5.69 -12.98 -6.56
CA MET A 134 -6.06 -11.57 -6.39
C MET A 134 -7.32 -11.21 -7.21
N LYS A 135 -7.45 -11.76 -8.43
CA LYS A 135 -8.65 -11.61 -9.24
C LYS A 135 -9.88 -12.17 -8.54
N LEU A 136 -9.80 -13.41 -8.02
CA LEU A 136 -10.92 -14.05 -7.33
C LEU A 136 -11.29 -13.33 -6.02
N LEU A 137 -10.30 -12.88 -5.24
CA LEU A 137 -10.55 -12.05 -4.05
C LEU A 137 -11.27 -10.73 -4.38
N LYS A 138 -11.02 -10.14 -5.55
CA LYS A 138 -11.70 -8.93 -6.01
C LYS A 138 -13.12 -9.22 -6.51
N THR A 139 -13.31 -10.28 -7.30
CA THR A 139 -14.60 -10.57 -7.94
C THR A 139 -15.58 -11.28 -7.01
N GLU A 140 -15.12 -12.18 -6.16
CA GLU A 140 -15.94 -13.04 -5.30
C GLU A 140 -15.68 -12.83 -3.81
N GLY A 141 -14.43 -12.59 -3.41
CA GLY A 141 -14.04 -12.46 -2.01
C GLY A 141 -13.65 -13.79 -1.38
N THR A 142 -13.86 -13.93 -0.08
CA THR A 142 -13.50 -15.14 0.68
C THR A 142 -14.33 -15.25 1.96
N VAL A 143 -14.18 -16.32 2.74
CA VAL A 143 -14.86 -16.52 4.03
C VAL A 143 -13.83 -16.84 5.14
N PRO A 144 -14.18 -16.63 6.42
CA PRO A 144 -13.30 -16.98 7.54
C PRO A 144 -12.89 -18.46 7.52
N LEU A 145 -11.64 -18.75 7.90
CA LEU A 145 -11.06 -20.10 7.99
C LEU A 145 -11.87 -21.02 8.90
N LYS A 146 -12.44 -20.50 9.99
CA LYS A 146 -13.31 -21.27 10.89
C LYS A 146 -14.61 -21.75 10.24
N GLU A 147 -15.04 -21.08 9.18
CA GLU A 147 -16.26 -21.42 8.44
C GLU A 147 -15.97 -22.30 7.23
N PHE A 148 -14.77 -22.18 6.66
CA PHE A 148 -14.30 -23.00 5.55
C PHE A 148 -12.88 -23.50 5.87
N ALA A 149 -12.82 -24.63 6.58
CA ALA A 149 -11.56 -25.20 7.04
C ALA A 149 -10.66 -25.62 5.86
N PHE A 150 -9.37 -25.82 6.14
CA PHE A 150 -8.45 -26.29 5.10
C PHE A 150 -8.73 -27.76 4.77
N ASP A 151 -9.30 -27.97 3.60
CA ASP A 151 -9.45 -29.26 2.93
C ASP A 151 -9.13 -29.02 1.46
N CYS A 152 -8.24 -29.83 0.88
CA CYS A 152 -7.84 -29.66 -0.52
C CYS A 152 -8.98 -29.88 -1.52
N ASN A 153 -9.94 -30.75 -1.19
CA ASN A 153 -10.94 -31.22 -2.13
C ASN A 153 -12.32 -30.60 -1.92
N LEU A 154 -12.49 -29.85 -0.83
CA LEU A 154 -13.72 -29.14 -0.53
C LEU A 154 -13.93 -27.98 -1.51
N LYS A 155 -15.01 -28.02 -2.30
CA LYS A 155 -15.41 -26.90 -3.15
C LYS A 155 -16.45 -26.03 -2.43
N PRO A 156 -16.34 -24.69 -2.53
CA PRO A 156 -17.37 -23.81 -2.00
C PRO A 156 -18.74 -24.08 -2.64
N SER A 157 -19.75 -24.20 -1.81
CA SER A 157 -21.15 -24.16 -2.19
C SER A 157 -21.58 -22.75 -2.61
N THR A 158 -22.71 -22.65 -3.32
CA THR A 158 -23.33 -21.35 -3.66
C THR A 158 -23.57 -20.46 -2.44
N LYS A 159 -23.89 -21.07 -1.28
CA LYS A 159 -24.09 -20.34 -0.02
C LYS A 159 -22.81 -19.68 0.47
N GLU A 160 -21.68 -20.39 0.39
CA GLU A 160 -20.37 -19.86 0.80
C GLU A 160 -19.88 -18.78 -0.17
N ILE A 161 -20.07 -18.97 -1.48
CA ILE A 161 -19.76 -17.95 -2.51
C ILE A 161 -20.58 -16.67 -2.27
N ASN A 162 -21.87 -16.79 -1.99
CA ASN A 162 -22.71 -15.62 -1.68
C ASN A 162 -22.25 -14.89 -0.41
N LYS A 163 -21.81 -15.64 0.61
CA LYS A 163 -21.26 -15.05 1.84
C LYS A 163 -19.91 -14.36 1.59
N ALA A 164 -19.09 -14.93 0.72
CA ALA A 164 -17.77 -14.41 0.37
C ALA A 164 -17.82 -12.99 -0.20
N GLY A 165 -18.92 -12.64 -0.88
CA GLY A 165 -19.13 -11.31 -1.47
C GLY A 165 -19.01 -10.15 -0.49
N LYS A 166 -19.22 -10.38 0.81
CA LYS A 166 -19.04 -9.37 1.88
C LYS A 166 -17.58 -9.07 2.20
N TYR A 167 -16.66 -9.94 1.80
CA TYR A 167 -15.24 -9.88 2.13
C TYR A 167 -14.37 -9.73 0.89
N LYS A 168 -14.90 -9.11 -0.17
CA LYS A 168 -14.10 -8.71 -1.34
C LYS A 168 -12.99 -7.74 -0.93
N ILE A 169 -11.92 -7.72 -1.72
CA ILE A 169 -10.96 -6.61 -1.71
C ILE A 169 -11.47 -5.50 -2.63
N LYS A 170 -11.11 -4.25 -2.34
CA LYS A 170 -11.47 -3.12 -3.21
C LYS A 170 -10.74 -3.21 -4.55
N ASP A 171 -9.42 -3.32 -4.48
CA ASP A 171 -8.59 -3.44 -5.67
C ASP A 171 -7.20 -4.00 -5.34
N TYR A 172 -6.41 -4.24 -6.38
CA TYR A 172 -5.01 -4.62 -6.29
C TYR A 172 -4.22 -4.08 -7.48
N HIS A 173 -2.95 -3.78 -7.26
CA HIS A 173 -2.05 -3.32 -8.30
C HIS A 173 -0.72 -4.05 -8.21
N ARG A 174 -0.03 -4.16 -9.35
CA ARG A 174 1.38 -4.53 -9.34
C ARG A 174 2.23 -3.33 -8.97
N LEU A 175 3.33 -3.55 -8.25
CA LEU A 175 4.19 -2.46 -7.81
C LEU A 175 5.30 -2.10 -8.79
N PHE A 176 5.73 -3.05 -9.63
CA PHE A 176 6.85 -2.86 -10.56
C PHE A 176 6.80 -3.86 -11.71
N PHE A 177 7.70 -3.71 -12.68
CA PHE A 177 8.08 -4.75 -13.62
C PHE A 177 9.19 -5.63 -13.01
N SER A 178 9.27 -6.89 -13.41
CA SER A 178 10.17 -7.88 -12.79
C SER A 178 11.66 -7.55 -12.91
N ASP A 179 12.04 -6.71 -13.87
CA ASP A 179 13.40 -6.20 -14.11
C ASP A 179 13.66 -4.82 -13.48
N ALA A 180 12.68 -4.23 -12.77
CA ALA A 180 12.80 -2.90 -12.19
C ALA A 180 13.95 -2.80 -11.18
N LYS A 181 14.67 -1.68 -11.20
CA LYS A 181 15.82 -1.41 -10.31
C LYS A 181 15.46 -0.85 -8.94
N ASN A 182 14.20 -0.48 -8.73
CA ASN A 182 13.70 0.24 -7.55
C ASN A 182 12.60 -0.54 -6.80
N LYS A 183 12.68 -1.87 -6.77
CA LYS A 183 11.63 -2.74 -6.21
C LYS A 183 11.43 -2.47 -4.71
N VAL A 184 12.54 -2.25 -4.01
CA VAL A 184 12.56 -1.96 -2.57
C VAL A 184 11.76 -0.68 -2.29
N GLU A 185 12.01 0.39 -3.04
CA GLU A 185 11.35 1.68 -2.88
C GLU A 185 9.84 1.58 -3.15
N MET A 186 9.43 0.81 -4.17
CA MET A 186 8.01 0.62 -4.47
C MET A 186 7.28 -0.08 -3.33
N VAL A 187 7.87 -1.14 -2.77
CA VAL A 187 7.27 -1.91 -1.66
C VAL A 187 7.22 -1.08 -0.38
N LYS A 188 8.29 -0.35 -0.03
CA LYS A 188 8.29 0.57 1.12
C LYS A 188 7.20 1.63 1.00
N LYS A 189 6.98 2.16 -0.21
CA LYS A 189 5.92 3.13 -0.47
C LYS A 189 4.53 2.56 -0.21
N SER A 190 4.25 1.37 -0.74
CA SER A 190 2.95 0.72 -0.56
C SER A 190 2.67 0.43 0.92
N LEU A 191 3.66 -0.10 1.64
CA LEU A 191 3.57 -0.32 3.09
C LEU A 191 3.35 0.97 3.86
N ALA A 192 4.05 2.06 3.50
CA ALA A 192 3.86 3.37 4.13
C ALA A 192 2.47 3.96 3.89
N ALA A 193 1.77 3.53 2.83
CA ALA A 193 0.38 3.88 2.56
C ALA A 193 -0.63 2.99 3.30
N GLY A 194 -0.17 2.00 4.09
CA GLY A 194 -1.04 1.07 4.81
C GLY A 194 -1.49 -0.13 3.97
N ASN A 195 -0.86 -0.39 2.82
CA ASN A 195 -1.22 -1.53 1.98
C ASN A 195 -0.23 -2.69 2.26
N PRO A 196 -0.71 -3.88 2.68
CA PRO A 196 0.14 -5.07 2.72
C PRO A 196 0.51 -5.49 1.29
N VAL A 197 1.72 -6.02 1.13
CA VAL A 197 2.26 -6.38 -0.18
C VAL A 197 2.48 -7.89 -0.26
N ILE A 198 1.82 -8.55 -1.19
CA ILE A 198 2.02 -9.96 -1.47
C ILE A 198 3.12 -10.10 -2.50
N VAL A 199 4.11 -10.93 -2.22
CA VAL A 199 5.33 -11.03 -3.04
C VAL A 199 5.55 -12.45 -3.54
N ALA A 200 6.00 -12.53 -4.78
CA ALA A 200 6.57 -13.69 -5.42
C ALA A 200 8.09 -13.63 -5.32
N VAL A 201 8.67 -14.56 -4.56
CA VAL A 201 10.13 -14.61 -4.34
C VAL A 201 10.65 -15.97 -4.79
N LYS A 202 11.72 -15.97 -5.58
CA LYS A 202 12.50 -17.19 -5.85
C LYS A 202 13.39 -17.43 -4.63
N ILE A 203 13.23 -18.57 -3.95
CA ILE A 203 13.98 -18.86 -2.73
C ILE A 203 14.92 -20.04 -2.94
N GLY A 204 16.08 -20.02 -2.28
CA GLY A 204 17.01 -21.15 -2.20
C GLY A 204 16.71 -22.11 -1.04
N PHE A 205 17.46 -23.21 -0.96
CA PHE A 205 17.31 -24.22 0.10
C PHE A 205 17.61 -23.66 1.50
N THR A 206 18.57 -22.73 1.58
CA THR A 206 18.98 -22.04 2.81
C THR A 206 17.85 -21.25 3.46
N PHE A 207 16.85 -20.83 2.69
CA PHE A 207 15.67 -20.12 3.21
C PHE A 207 14.89 -20.94 4.25
N SER A 208 14.95 -22.28 4.15
CA SER A 208 14.31 -23.19 5.11
C SER A 208 14.86 -23.01 6.53
N TYR A 209 16.09 -22.51 6.67
CA TYR A 209 16.78 -22.31 7.94
C TYR A 209 16.89 -20.84 8.36
N ALA A 210 16.19 -19.93 7.65
CA ALA A 210 16.15 -18.52 7.98
C ALA A 210 15.63 -18.30 9.41
N LYS A 211 16.24 -17.36 10.16
CA LYS A 211 15.84 -17.02 11.54
C LYS A 211 15.53 -15.55 11.74
N TYR A 212 16.53 -14.68 11.56
CA TYR A 212 16.42 -13.25 11.89
C TYR A 212 16.44 -12.38 10.65
N VAL A 213 17.61 -11.84 10.29
CA VAL A 213 17.82 -11.17 9.00
C VAL A 213 18.34 -12.20 8.02
N TYR A 214 17.54 -12.51 7.01
CA TYR A 214 17.90 -13.39 5.93
C TYR A 214 18.43 -12.56 4.77
N LYS A 215 19.74 -12.65 4.54
CA LYS A 215 20.39 -12.28 3.29
C LYS A 215 20.73 -13.58 2.60
N ASP A 216 20.15 -13.82 1.42
CA ASP A 216 20.34 -15.08 0.72
C ASP A 216 21.83 -15.26 0.40
N PRO A 217 22.51 -16.28 0.96
CA PRO A 217 23.93 -16.50 0.74
C PRO A 217 24.21 -17.25 -0.57
N ALA A 218 23.18 -17.76 -1.24
CA ALA A 218 23.35 -18.74 -2.30
C ALA A 218 23.58 -18.11 -3.69
N PRO A 219 24.44 -18.73 -4.53
CA PRO A 219 24.58 -18.34 -5.92
C PRO A 219 23.25 -18.49 -6.68
N GLU A 220 23.10 -17.73 -7.76
CA GLU A 220 21.83 -17.50 -8.47
C GLU A 220 21.16 -18.78 -9.03
N ASN A 221 21.91 -19.87 -9.14
CA ASN A 221 21.48 -21.18 -9.62
C ASN A 221 20.95 -22.13 -8.53
N ALA A 222 21.06 -21.79 -7.23
CA ALA A 222 20.61 -22.63 -6.12
C ALA A 222 19.12 -22.42 -5.76
N SER A 223 18.24 -22.38 -6.76
CA SER A 223 16.81 -22.14 -6.57
C SER A 223 16.08 -23.40 -6.10
N ARG A 224 15.35 -23.30 -5.00
CA ARG A 224 14.42 -24.32 -4.51
C ARG A 224 13.05 -24.20 -5.20
N GLY A 225 12.65 -22.99 -5.58
CA GLY A 225 11.39 -22.71 -6.28
C GLY A 225 10.80 -21.34 -5.95
N GLY A 226 9.63 -21.07 -6.53
CA GLY A 226 8.85 -19.87 -6.22
C GLY A 226 8.05 -20.02 -4.93
N HIS A 227 8.06 -18.99 -4.11
CA HIS A 227 7.27 -18.92 -2.88
C HIS A 227 6.52 -17.60 -2.76
N ALA A 228 5.27 -17.67 -2.29
CA ALA A 228 4.44 -16.51 -2.03
C ALA A 228 4.39 -16.19 -0.54
N MET A 229 4.62 -14.93 -0.19
CA MET A 229 4.62 -14.44 1.20
C MET A 229 4.04 -13.03 1.28
N VAL A 230 3.85 -12.51 2.50
CA VAL A 230 3.33 -11.15 2.71
C VAL A 230 4.41 -10.28 3.34
N VAL A 231 4.80 -9.21 2.67
CA VAL A 231 5.58 -8.15 3.30
C VAL A 231 4.62 -7.31 4.16
N VAL A 232 4.93 -7.24 5.44
CA VAL A 232 4.12 -6.56 6.45
C VAL A 232 4.84 -5.35 7.04
N GLY A 233 6.10 -5.13 6.72
CA GLY A 233 6.84 -3.99 7.23
C GLY A 233 8.22 -3.87 6.62
N TYR A 234 8.94 -2.84 7.03
CA TYR A 234 10.34 -2.64 6.71
C TYR A 234 11.04 -1.87 7.83
N ASP A 235 12.34 -2.07 7.93
CA ASP A 235 13.20 -1.38 8.89
C ASP A 235 14.53 -1.03 8.21
N ASP A 236 14.72 0.26 7.93
CA ASP A 236 15.92 0.78 7.26
C ASP A 236 17.17 0.61 8.14
N GLU A 237 17.05 0.54 9.46
CA GLU A 237 18.22 0.24 10.31
C GLU A 237 18.71 -1.20 10.09
N LYS A 238 17.79 -2.11 9.74
CA LYS A 238 18.11 -3.52 9.41
C LYS A 238 18.36 -3.76 7.92
N GLN A 239 18.11 -2.76 7.08
CA GLN A 239 18.09 -2.88 5.62
C GLN A 239 17.23 -4.07 5.14
N ALA A 240 16.05 -4.24 5.74
CA ALA A 240 15.23 -5.42 5.50
C ALA A 240 13.71 -5.18 5.54
N PHE A 241 12.98 -6.04 4.86
CA PHE A 241 11.53 -6.17 4.91
C PHE A 241 11.11 -7.17 5.99
N GLU A 242 10.13 -6.83 6.83
CA GLU A 242 9.48 -7.81 7.70
C GLU A 242 8.46 -8.59 6.87
N ILE A 243 8.65 -9.91 6.76
CA ILE A 243 7.82 -10.80 5.94
C ILE A 243 7.13 -11.83 6.84
N MET A 244 5.82 -11.97 6.67
CA MET A 244 5.01 -13.05 7.22
C MET A 244 5.03 -14.25 6.26
N ASN A 245 5.32 -15.43 6.79
CA ASN A 245 5.35 -16.68 6.02
C ASN A 245 4.21 -17.63 6.46
N SER A 246 3.98 -18.68 5.67
CA SER A 246 2.95 -19.70 5.86
C SER A 246 3.53 -21.08 6.22
N TRP A 247 4.61 -21.09 7.01
CA TRP A 247 5.30 -22.30 7.49
C TRP A 247 5.21 -22.50 9.01
N GLY A 248 4.24 -21.81 9.64
CA GLY A 248 3.96 -21.91 11.06
C GLY A 248 4.92 -21.12 11.95
N THR A 249 4.55 -21.01 13.23
CA THR A 249 5.28 -20.22 14.24
C THR A 249 6.64 -20.80 14.62
N LYS A 250 6.91 -22.08 14.33
CA LYS A 250 8.22 -22.70 14.62
C LYS A 250 9.31 -22.28 13.61
N TRP A 251 8.91 -21.83 12.43
CA TRP A 251 9.85 -21.36 11.41
C TRP A 251 10.21 -19.89 11.64
N GLY A 252 11.46 -19.51 11.34
CA GLY A 252 11.91 -18.12 11.44
C GLY A 252 11.82 -17.55 12.86
N ASN A 253 11.43 -16.29 12.95
CA ASN A 253 11.09 -15.60 14.18
C ASN A 253 9.57 -15.59 14.37
N LYS A 254 9.03 -16.68 14.92
CA LYS A 254 7.58 -16.86 15.17
C LYS A 254 6.75 -16.81 13.88
N GLY A 255 7.26 -17.35 12.78
CA GLY A 255 6.63 -17.33 11.46
C GLY A 255 6.92 -16.09 10.61
N PHE A 256 7.78 -15.19 11.10
CA PHE A 256 8.24 -14.01 10.39
C PHE A 256 9.75 -14.04 10.16
N ILE A 257 10.24 -13.25 9.22
CA ILE A 257 11.67 -12.95 9.04
C ILE A 257 11.89 -11.48 8.66
N ASN A 258 13.12 -11.00 8.78
CA ASN A 258 13.57 -9.79 8.12
C ASN A 258 14.31 -10.19 6.84
N TYR A 259 13.76 -9.96 5.66
CA TYR A 259 14.37 -10.30 4.37
C TYR A 259 15.16 -9.11 3.82
N HIS A 260 16.47 -9.26 3.65
CA HIS A 260 17.37 -8.16 3.30
C HIS A 260 17.02 -7.52 1.94
N TYR A 261 17.16 -6.20 1.82
CA TYR A 261 16.80 -5.44 0.62
C TYR A 261 17.54 -5.91 -0.64
N ASP A 262 18.85 -6.17 -0.57
CA ASP A 262 19.60 -6.70 -1.73
C ASP A 262 19.01 -8.03 -2.25
N SER A 263 18.74 -8.97 -1.35
CA SER A 263 18.13 -10.25 -1.71
C SER A 263 16.72 -10.04 -2.26
N PHE A 264 15.96 -9.10 -1.70
CA PHE A 264 14.64 -8.74 -2.22
C PHE A 264 14.72 -8.19 -3.64
N GLN A 265 15.60 -7.22 -3.88
CA GLN A 265 15.81 -6.58 -5.16
C GLN A 265 16.19 -7.60 -6.24
N LYS A 266 17.03 -8.58 -5.87
CA LYS A 266 17.49 -9.64 -6.76
C LYS A 266 16.42 -10.72 -7.02
N TYR A 267 15.81 -11.27 -5.97
CA TYR A 267 15.02 -12.50 -6.06
C TYR A 267 13.50 -12.30 -6.06
N CYS A 268 12.99 -11.11 -5.73
CA CYS A 268 11.57 -10.82 -5.87
C CYS A 268 11.23 -10.61 -7.34
N ALA A 269 10.40 -11.50 -7.88
CA ALA A 269 9.93 -11.45 -9.25
C ALA A 269 8.69 -10.55 -9.37
N GLN A 270 7.72 -10.68 -8.48
CA GLN A 270 6.44 -9.98 -8.57
C GLN A 270 6.02 -9.45 -7.20
N ALA A 271 5.41 -8.28 -7.17
CA ALA A 271 4.81 -7.73 -5.96
C ALA A 271 3.46 -7.09 -6.27
N TYR A 272 2.48 -7.37 -5.41
CA TYR A 272 1.11 -6.92 -5.50
C TYR A 272 0.75 -6.15 -4.23
N GLU A 273 0.30 -4.91 -4.36
CA GLU A 273 -0.37 -4.25 -3.25
C GLU A 273 -1.84 -4.64 -3.22
N MET A 274 -2.35 -4.94 -2.03
CA MET A 274 -3.78 -5.14 -1.81
C MET A 274 -4.35 -3.85 -1.21
N ILE A 275 -5.38 -3.30 -1.84
CA ILE A 275 -5.94 -1.99 -1.48
C ILE A 275 -7.14 -2.17 -0.55
N PRO A 276 -7.12 -1.57 0.65
CA PRO A 276 -8.26 -1.60 1.56
C PRO A 276 -9.42 -0.76 1.01
N SER A 277 -10.64 -1.09 1.42
CA SER A 277 -11.86 -0.38 1.04
C SER A 277 -11.83 1.07 1.52
N THR A 278 -11.30 1.25 2.73
CA THR A 278 -11.06 2.54 3.36
C THR A 278 -9.55 2.73 3.54
N PRO A 279 -8.95 3.84 3.06
CA PRO A 279 -7.53 4.10 3.32
C PRO A 279 -7.25 4.14 4.82
N VAL A 280 -6.27 3.35 5.25
CA VAL A 280 -5.92 3.20 6.67
C VAL A 280 -4.72 4.08 6.99
N LEU A 281 -4.87 4.95 7.99
CA LEU A 281 -3.76 5.70 8.54
C LEU A 281 -2.91 4.80 9.43
N LEU A 282 -1.64 4.65 9.07
CA LEU A 282 -0.64 4.05 9.95
C LEU A 282 -0.46 4.91 11.21
N SER A 283 -0.71 4.32 12.37
CA SER A 283 -0.52 4.96 13.67
C SER A 283 0.96 5.13 14.03
N ASP A 284 1.26 6.05 14.94
CA ASP A 284 2.64 6.42 15.33
C ASP A 284 3.53 5.23 15.75
N ASP A 285 2.97 4.26 16.48
CA ASP A 285 3.64 3.04 16.91
C ASP A 285 4.08 2.15 15.73
N MET A 286 3.32 2.17 14.63
CA MET A 286 3.65 1.40 13.43
C MET A 286 4.84 1.97 12.66
N VAL A 287 5.31 3.17 13.01
CA VAL A 287 6.21 4.00 12.16
C VAL A 287 7.55 4.23 12.84
N GLY A 288 7.74 3.66 14.03
CA GLY A 288 9.02 3.67 14.74
C GLY A 288 9.42 5.04 15.33
N LYS A 289 8.51 6.01 15.45
CA LYS A 289 8.60 7.22 16.31
C LYS A 289 7.35 8.09 16.12
N ALA A 290 6.72 8.52 17.21
CA ALA A 290 5.53 9.37 17.19
C ALA A 290 5.77 10.68 16.44
N ILE A 291 4.86 11.02 15.53
CA ILE A 291 4.78 12.38 14.99
C ILE A 291 4.28 13.26 16.13
N PRO A 292 5.01 14.33 16.50
CA PRO A 292 4.51 15.23 17.54
C PRO A 292 3.13 15.78 17.15
N LYS A 293 2.10 15.39 17.92
CA LYS A 293 0.68 15.75 17.72
C LYS A 293 0.42 17.27 17.64
N ALA A 294 1.40 18.10 17.95
CA ALA A 294 1.28 19.55 18.10
C ALA A 294 1.86 20.37 16.94
N LYS A 295 2.36 19.77 15.86
CA LYS A 295 2.81 20.55 14.69
C LYS A 295 2.04 20.03 13.48
N ILE A 296 1.59 20.89 12.57
CA ILE A 296 1.20 20.58 11.18
C ILE A 296 1.99 21.57 10.33
N SER A 297 2.57 21.15 9.22
CA SER A 297 3.25 22.10 8.34
C SER A 297 3.26 21.60 6.91
N GLY A 298 3.21 22.54 5.99
CA GLY A 298 3.29 22.27 4.56
C GLY A 298 3.66 23.51 3.76
N THR A 299 3.87 23.27 2.50
CA THR A 299 4.20 24.20 1.44
C THR A 299 3.24 23.93 0.30
N VAL A 300 2.62 24.97 -0.23
CA VAL A 300 1.89 24.92 -1.50
C VAL A 300 2.69 25.75 -2.51
N GLN A 301 2.67 25.40 -3.78
CA GLN A 301 3.29 26.19 -4.84
C GLN A 301 2.40 26.12 -6.06
N PHE A 302 2.10 27.27 -6.63
CA PHE A 302 1.40 27.37 -7.90
C PHE A 302 2.45 27.70 -8.97
N LYS A 303 2.37 27.02 -10.11
CA LYS A 303 3.25 27.28 -11.24
C LYS A 303 2.42 27.43 -12.51
N GLN A 304 2.52 28.57 -13.16
CA GLN A 304 1.92 28.81 -14.47
C GLN A 304 2.73 28.07 -15.52
N TYR A 305 2.05 27.43 -16.46
CA TYR A 305 2.64 26.82 -17.63
C TYR A 305 2.55 27.81 -18.80
N LEU A 306 3.69 28.17 -19.37
CA LEU A 306 3.76 29.06 -20.52
C LEU A 306 3.93 28.22 -21.78
N GLU A 307 2.85 28.06 -22.56
CA GLU A 307 2.84 27.16 -23.73
C GLU A 307 3.89 27.52 -24.77
N GLU A 308 4.12 28.81 -25.03
CA GLU A 308 5.08 29.29 -26.03
C GLU A 308 6.53 28.88 -25.74
N SER A 309 6.86 28.69 -24.45
CA SER A 309 8.22 28.37 -24.01
C SER A 309 8.34 27.00 -23.33
N GLU A 310 7.23 26.29 -23.17
CA GLU A 310 7.12 25.01 -22.47
C GLU A 310 7.75 25.01 -21.05
N VAL A 311 7.72 26.15 -20.37
CA VAL A 311 8.29 26.30 -19.01
C VAL A 311 7.22 26.52 -17.95
N PHE A 312 7.55 26.06 -16.74
CA PHE A 312 6.78 26.35 -15.54
C PHE A 312 7.38 27.53 -14.77
N GLN A 313 6.62 28.62 -14.67
CA GLN A 313 6.99 29.81 -13.90
C GLN A 313 6.25 29.87 -12.55
N ASP A 314 6.95 30.25 -11.49
CA ASP A 314 6.36 30.38 -10.16
C ASP A 314 5.33 31.52 -10.11
N MET A 315 4.11 31.22 -9.66
CA MET A 315 3.06 32.21 -9.42
C MET A 315 3.27 32.84 -8.03
N ARG A 316 3.48 34.16 -8.01
CA ARG A 316 3.88 34.89 -6.80
C ARG A 316 2.70 35.18 -5.89
N VAL A 317 2.92 35.08 -4.58
CA VAL A 317 1.91 35.38 -3.57
C VAL A 317 2.38 36.41 -2.56
N THR A 318 1.43 37.05 -1.90
CA THR A 318 1.64 37.81 -0.67
C THR A 318 0.60 37.41 0.38
N LYS A 319 1.01 37.37 1.65
CA LYS A 319 0.09 37.11 2.76
C LYS A 319 -0.79 38.33 3.05
N VAL A 320 -2.11 38.13 3.08
CA VAL A 320 -3.11 39.14 3.46
C VAL A 320 -3.96 38.57 4.59
N GLY A 321 -3.70 39.00 5.84
CA GLY A 321 -4.35 38.40 7.01
C GLY A 321 -3.96 36.93 7.19
N ASN A 322 -4.94 36.02 7.11
CA ASN A 322 -4.73 34.57 7.28
C ASN A 322 -4.87 33.79 5.96
N VAL A 323 -4.76 34.48 4.83
CA VAL A 323 -4.83 33.90 3.49
C VAL A 323 -3.67 34.42 2.64
N TYR A 324 -3.40 33.74 1.53
CA TYR A 324 -2.52 34.25 0.48
C TYR A 324 -3.33 34.90 -0.63
N GLN A 325 -2.74 35.89 -1.27
CA GLN A 325 -3.26 36.57 -2.44
C GLN A 325 -2.20 36.48 -3.54
N MET A 326 -2.59 36.01 -4.72
CA MET A 326 -1.74 36.09 -5.91
C MET A 326 -1.44 37.57 -6.22
N VAL A 327 -0.17 37.86 -6.48
CA VAL A 327 0.32 39.20 -6.82
C VAL A 327 -0.19 39.61 -8.19
N ASP A 328 -0.06 38.70 -9.14
CA ASP A 328 -0.45 38.88 -10.53
C ASP A 328 -1.92 38.46 -10.73
N SER A 329 -2.55 38.97 -11.79
CA SER A 329 -3.85 38.51 -12.27
C SER A 329 -3.68 37.58 -13.45
N TYR A 330 -4.58 36.62 -13.58
CA TYR A 330 -4.57 35.60 -14.63
C TYR A 330 -5.86 35.68 -15.44
N THR A 331 -5.84 35.20 -16.68
CA THR A 331 -6.96 35.28 -17.63
C THR A 331 -7.49 33.90 -17.98
N SER A 332 -8.70 33.84 -18.54
CA SER A 332 -9.26 32.60 -19.10
C SER A 332 -8.26 31.92 -20.04
N GLY A 333 -8.10 30.60 -19.91
CA GLY A 333 -7.13 29.82 -20.67
C GLY A 333 -5.73 29.75 -20.05
N ASP A 334 -5.39 30.55 -19.04
CA ASP A 334 -4.12 30.40 -18.33
C ASP A 334 -4.04 29.01 -17.69
N ASN A 335 -2.90 28.36 -17.91
CA ASN A 335 -2.62 27.01 -17.48
C ASN A 335 -1.70 27.00 -16.26
N PHE A 336 -1.98 26.18 -15.26
CA PHE A 336 -1.12 26.07 -14.08
C PHE A 336 -1.16 24.71 -13.39
N GLN A 337 -0.19 24.45 -12.52
CA GLN A 337 -0.12 23.31 -11.62
C GLN A 337 -0.07 23.75 -10.16
N ILE A 338 -0.61 22.92 -9.27
CA ILE A 338 -0.48 23.08 -7.83
C ILE A 338 0.38 21.96 -7.27
N THR A 339 1.52 22.32 -6.68
CA THR A 339 2.37 21.40 -5.91
C THR A 339 2.10 21.58 -4.43
N ILE A 340 1.71 20.51 -3.75
CA ILE A 340 1.51 20.48 -2.30
C ILE A 340 2.56 19.56 -1.68
N THR A 341 3.35 20.10 -0.77
CA THR A 341 4.29 19.35 0.07
C THR A 341 3.85 19.48 1.52
N ASN A 342 3.60 18.38 2.21
CA ASN A 342 3.47 18.40 3.67
C ASN A 342 4.76 17.90 4.30
N ASN A 343 5.04 18.27 5.54
CA ASN A 343 6.20 17.75 6.29
C ASN A 343 5.80 16.71 7.35
N GLN A 344 4.57 16.19 7.23
CA GLN A 344 3.96 15.27 8.18
C GLN A 344 2.85 14.47 7.53
N ARG A 345 2.56 13.28 8.07
CA ARG A 345 1.45 12.46 7.60
C ARG A 345 0.11 13.12 7.91
N ILE A 346 -0.50 13.66 6.87
CA ILE A 346 -1.76 14.37 6.98
C ILE A 346 -2.55 14.18 5.69
N HIS A 347 -3.88 14.09 5.81
CA HIS A 347 -4.73 14.10 4.64
C HIS A 347 -4.67 15.48 4.00
N VAL A 348 -4.57 15.51 2.67
CA VAL A 348 -4.62 16.73 1.88
C VAL A 348 -5.85 16.66 0.99
N TYR A 349 -6.60 17.76 0.94
CA TYR A 349 -7.72 17.98 0.03
C TYR A 349 -7.52 19.32 -0.64
N ALA A 350 -7.94 19.46 -1.89
CA ALA A 350 -7.92 20.74 -2.60
C ALA A 350 -9.22 20.93 -3.36
N PHE A 351 -9.76 22.14 -3.31
CA PHE A 351 -10.91 22.55 -4.11
C PHE A 351 -10.80 24.04 -4.43
N ASN A 352 -11.44 24.46 -5.50
CA ASN A 352 -11.64 25.85 -5.86
C ASN A 352 -13.07 26.27 -5.46
N PHE A 353 -13.25 27.56 -5.16
CA PHE A 353 -14.54 28.23 -5.05
C PHE A 353 -14.48 29.51 -5.88
N ASP A 354 -15.40 29.66 -6.83
CA ASP A 354 -15.34 30.66 -7.90
C ASP A 354 -16.30 31.85 -7.68
N GLY A 355 -16.37 32.73 -8.68
CA GLY A 355 -17.29 33.86 -8.71
C GLY A 355 -18.78 33.48 -8.73
N THR A 356 -19.14 32.26 -9.15
CA THR A 356 -20.53 31.75 -9.14
C THR A 356 -20.97 31.19 -7.79
N GLN A 357 -20.07 31.23 -6.79
CA GLN A 357 -20.25 30.63 -5.47
C GLN A 357 -20.37 29.10 -5.52
N LYS A 358 -19.70 28.46 -6.48
CA LYS A 358 -19.66 27.01 -6.63
C LYS A 358 -18.30 26.45 -6.26
N CYS A 359 -18.30 25.27 -5.66
CA CYS A 359 -17.07 24.56 -5.31
C CYS A 359 -16.72 23.53 -6.40
N PHE A 360 -15.47 23.55 -6.87
CA PHE A 360 -14.93 22.55 -7.78
C PHE A 360 -13.83 21.73 -7.11
N LYS A 361 -13.99 20.41 -7.09
CA LYS A 361 -13.02 19.51 -6.46
C LYS A 361 -11.76 19.41 -7.32
N LEU A 362 -10.61 19.74 -6.74
CA LEU A 362 -9.30 19.61 -7.38
C LEU A 362 -8.56 18.34 -6.92
N PHE A 363 -8.70 17.97 -5.65
CA PHE A 363 -8.07 16.78 -5.07
C PHE A 363 -8.85 16.25 -3.84
N PRO A 364 -9.07 14.92 -3.74
CA PRO A 364 -8.66 13.86 -4.66
C PRO A 364 -9.44 13.90 -5.98
N PHE A 365 -8.80 13.48 -7.07
CA PHE A 365 -9.38 13.47 -8.43
C PHE A 365 -10.73 12.72 -8.47
N SER A 366 -11.67 13.18 -9.29
CA SER A 366 -12.86 12.40 -9.64
C SER A 366 -12.48 11.23 -10.55
N ASP A 367 -13.33 10.21 -10.58
CA ASP A 367 -13.13 9.04 -11.45
C ASP A 367 -13.10 9.44 -12.94
N ASP A 368 -13.89 10.45 -13.34
CA ASP A 368 -13.92 10.96 -14.72
C ASP A 368 -12.62 11.68 -15.12
N VAL A 369 -12.05 12.46 -14.19
CA VAL A 369 -10.75 13.13 -14.39
C VAL A 369 -9.63 12.09 -14.47
N LEU A 370 -9.71 11.05 -13.64
CA LEU A 370 -8.82 9.90 -13.77
C LEU A 370 -9.00 9.22 -15.14
N GLU A 371 -10.23 9.01 -15.60
CA GLU A 371 -10.52 8.38 -16.89
C GLU A 371 -10.04 9.21 -18.10
N ALA A 372 -10.18 10.53 -18.06
CA ALA A 372 -9.64 11.44 -19.08
C ALA A 372 -8.10 11.33 -19.17
N TYR A 373 -7.41 11.29 -18.01
CA TYR A 373 -5.96 11.03 -17.98
C TYR A 373 -5.60 9.66 -18.56
N HIS A 374 -6.46 8.65 -18.38
CA HIS A 374 -6.22 7.29 -18.89
C HIS A 374 -6.39 7.20 -20.42
N LYS A 375 -7.19 8.07 -21.05
CA LYS A 375 -7.38 8.08 -22.51
C LYS A 375 -6.22 8.73 -23.27
N GLN A 376 -5.60 9.78 -22.71
CA GLN A 376 -4.44 10.45 -23.33
C GLN A 376 -3.10 9.79 -22.98
N SER A 377 -2.98 9.22 -21.77
CA SER A 377 -1.80 8.46 -21.37
C SER A 377 -2.01 6.98 -21.67
N ARG A 378 -1.54 6.49 -22.83
CA ARG A 378 -1.52 5.05 -23.12
C ARG A 378 -0.83 4.29 -21.97
N GLY A 379 -1.62 3.69 -21.08
CA GLY A 379 -1.18 2.55 -20.25
C GLY A 379 -1.09 2.72 -18.73
N THR A 380 -1.42 3.85 -18.11
CA THR A 380 -1.30 3.96 -16.63
C THR A 380 -2.53 4.54 -15.97
N LYS A 381 -3.31 3.67 -15.31
CA LYS A 381 -4.45 4.09 -14.51
C LYS A 381 -3.94 4.71 -13.19
N ILE A 382 -4.27 5.96 -12.90
CA ILE A 382 -3.88 6.67 -11.66
C ILE A 382 -4.83 6.28 -10.50
N SER A 383 -4.33 6.12 -9.28
CA SER A 383 -5.14 5.99 -8.05
C SER A 383 -4.69 7.03 -7.03
N SER A 384 -5.63 7.81 -6.51
CA SER A 384 -5.41 8.84 -5.50
C SER A 384 -5.42 8.22 -4.10
N ILE A 385 -4.32 8.34 -3.34
CA ILE A 385 -4.19 8.44 -1.87
C ILE A 385 -2.67 8.52 -1.58
N LYS A 386 -2.19 9.54 -0.83
CA LYS A 386 -0.81 9.59 -0.32
C LYS A 386 -0.77 10.10 1.12
N ASN A 387 -0.24 9.29 2.05
CA ASN A 387 0.12 9.67 3.42
C ASN A 387 1.59 9.31 3.68
N GLN A 388 2.50 10.28 3.68
CA GLN A 388 3.93 10.06 4.00
C GLN A 388 4.49 11.25 4.80
N LYS A 389 5.70 11.08 5.36
CA LYS A 389 6.32 12.06 6.26
C LYS A 389 6.76 13.34 5.52
N ARG A 390 6.88 13.28 4.18
CA ARG A 390 6.91 14.40 3.25
C ARG A 390 6.26 14.05 1.90
N SER A 391 4.93 13.96 1.76
CA SER A 391 4.36 13.68 0.43
C SER A 391 4.35 14.93 -0.45
N LYS A 392 4.80 14.79 -1.71
CA LYS A 392 4.60 15.77 -2.78
C LYS A 392 3.41 15.32 -3.64
N THR A 393 2.40 16.16 -3.73
CA THR A 393 1.22 15.98 -4.58
C THR A 393 1.25 17.07 -5.64
N ILE A 394 1.23 16.68 -6.92
CA ILE A 394 1.09 17.62 -8.04
C ILE A 394 -0.36 17.47 -8.53
N ILE A 395 -1.06 18.58 -8.67
CA ILE A 395 -2.44 18.68 -9.15
C ILE A 395 -2.39 19.46 -10.46
N PRO A 396 -2.91 18.91 -11.57
CA PRO A 396 -3.61 17.64 -11.66
C PRO A 396 -2.69 16.41 -11.79
N HIS A 397 -1.60 16.55 -12.53
CA HIS A 397 -0.58 15.52 -12.75
C HIS A 397 0.74 16.20 -13.09
N GLU A 398 1.86 15.48 -13.09
CA GLU A 398 3.13 16.04 -13.56
C GLU A 398 3.10 16.44 -15.05
N ASP A 399 2.29 15.75 -15.84
CA ASP A 399 2.16 15.97 -17.30
C ASP A 399 0.89 16.75 -17.72
N HIS A 400 0.12 17.29 -16.77
CA HIS A 400 -1.16 17.97 -17.07
C HIS A 400 -1.25 19.29 -16.31
N VAL A 401 -2.12 20.18 -16.77
CA VAL A 401 -2.36 21.51 -16.20
C VAL A 401 -3.84 21.70 -15.87
N ILE A 402 -4.12 22.61 -14.93
CA ILE A 402 -5.45 23.18 -14.71
C ILE A 402 -5.55 24.42 -15.60
N SER A 403 -6.60 24.52 -16.40
CA SER A 403 -6.92 25.71 -17.19
C SER A 403 -7.98 26.53 -16.47
N LEU A 404 -7.80 27.86 -16.40
CA LEU A 404 -8.86 28.77 -15.96
C LEU A 404 -9.97 28.81 -17.01
N ASP A 405 -11.22 28.74 -16.56
CA ASP A 405 -12.41 28.79 -17.42
C ASP A 405 -12.78 30.24 -17.77
N ASP A 406 -14.00 30.49 -18.24
CA ASP A 406 -14.49 31.83 -18.54
C ASP A 406 -15.14 32.55 -17.35
N THR A 407 -15.10 31.95 -16.15
CA THR A 407 -15.76 32.45 -14.95
C THR A 407 -14.93 33.51 -14.25
N LYS A 408 -14.95 34.73 -14.80
CA LYS A 408 -14.19 35.87 -14.26
C LYS A 408 -14.60 36.23 -12.83
N GLY A 409 -13.63 36.65 -12.03
CA GLY A 409 -13.87 37.10 -10.66
C GLY A 409 -12.72 36.82 -9.70
N MET A 410 -13.08 36.57 -8.44
CA MET A 410 -12.13 36.15 -7.42
C MET A 410 -12.28 34.67 -7.16
N ASP A 411 -11.24 33.92 -7.48
CA ASP A 411 -11.12 32.50 -7.17
C ASP A 411 -10.48 32.27 -5.81
N TYR A 412 -11.00 31.29 -5.09
CA TYR A 412 -10.50 30.84 -3.80
C TYR A 412 -10.04 29.39 -3.91
N PHE A 413 -8.74 29.18 -4.02
CA PHE A 413 -8.15 27.85 -3.92
C PHE A 413 -7.94 27.49 -2.45
N CYS A 414 -8.62 26.46 -1.98
CA CYS A 414 -8.56 26.02 -0.60
C CYS A 414 -7.92 24.63 -0.49
N ILE A 415 -6.77 24.59 0.18
CA ILE A 415 -6.04 23.36 0.48
C ILE A 415 -6.24 23.03 1.96
N LEU A 416 -6.85 21.88 2.26
CA LEU A 416 -7.10 21.43 3.63
C LEU A 416 -6.07 20.38 4.03
N PHE A 417 -5.31 20.66 5.09
CA PHE A 417 -4.42 19.71 5.74
C PHE A 417 -5.10 19.16 6.99
N SER A 418 -5.58 17.92 6.96
CA SER A 418 -6.40 17.31 8.02
C SER A 418 -5.78 16.05 8.64
N ARG A 419 -5.75 15.97 9.98
CA ARG A 419 -5.31 14.77 10.70
C ARG A 419 -6.28 13.59 10.57
N LYS A 420 -7.48 13.82 10.04
CA LYS A 420 -8.48 12.77 9.79
C LYS A 420 -9.03 12.85 8.38
N SER A 421 -9.62 11.75 7.92
CA SER A 421 -10.34 11.74 6.65
C SER A 421 -11.54 12.70 6.72
N LEU A 422 -11.73 13.48 5.66
CA LEU A 422 -12.83 14.43 5.49
C LEU A 422 -13.77 13.96 4.39
N SER A 423 -15.07 14.21 4.58
CA SER A 423 -16.04 14.16 3.49
C SER A 423 -16.01 15.49 2.74
N LEU A 424 -15.10 15.59 1.75
CA LEU A 424 -14.90 16.82 1.00
C LEU A 424 -16.19 17.28 0.29
N ALA A 425 -16.97 16.34 -0.25
CA ALA A 425 -18.24 16.64 -0.89
C ALA A 425 -19.24 17.34 0.06
N ARG A 426 -19.34 16.89 1.32
CA ARG A 426 -20.19 17.54 2.32
C ARG A 426 -19.70 18.95 2.65
N ILE A 427 -18.39 19.11 2.87
CA ILE A 427 -17.77 20.41 3.15
C ILE A 427 -18.05 21.41 2.01
N MET A 428 -17.88 20.99 0.76
CA MET A 428 -18.16 21.82 -0.41
C MET A 428 -19.64 22.25 -0.46
N ILE A 429 -20.58 21.32 -0.25
CA ILE A 429 -22.02 21.62 -0.19
C ILE A 429 -22.33 22.64 0.92
N ASP A 430 -21.73 22.48 2.09
CA ASP A 430 -21.95 23.38 3.23
C ASP A 430 -21.37 24.78 2.98
N ILE A 431 -20.24 24.88 2.27
CA ILE A 431 -19.64 26.16 1.84
C ILE A 431 -20.56 26.87 0.84
N GLU A 432 -21.07 26.17 -0.17
CA GLU A 432 -21.97 26.74 -1.18
C GLU A 432 -23.26 27.30 -0.54
N LYS A 433 -23.80 26.61 0.48
CA LYS A 433 -25.04 27.00 1.16
C LYS A 433 -24.87 28.10 2.21
N ALA A 434 -23.69 28.22 2.82
CA ALA A 434 -23.47 29.17 3.91
C ALA A 434 -23.43 30.62 3.38
N PRO A 435 -24.01 31.62 4.08
CA PRO A 435 -23.89 33.01 3.67
C PRO A 435 -22.59 33.65 4.19
N GLY A 436 -22.10 34.67 3.47
CA GLY A 436 -20.96 35.51 3.82
C GLY A 436 -19.76 35.38 2.87
N SER A 437 -18.61 35.91 3.29
CA SER A 437 -17.31 35.73 2.62
C SER A 437 -16.88 34.25 2.61
N PHE A 438 -15.97 33.89 1.70
CA PHE A 438 -15.45 32.51 1.62
C PHE A 438 -14.90 32.01 2.96
N GLU A 439 -14.16 32.85 3.69
CA GLU A 439 -13.60 32.49 4.99
C GLU A 439 -14.69 32.24 6.05
N GLN A 440 -15.76 33.04 6.05
CA GLN A 440 -16.92 32.83 6.94
C GLN A 440 -17.66 31.53 6.58
N ARG A 441 -17.82 31.24 5.29
CA ARG A 441 -18.41 29.99 4.79
C ARG A 441 -17.60 28.78 5.21
N LEU A 442 -16.28 28.84 5.01
CA LEU A 442 -15.34 27.79 5.41
C LEU A 442 -15.39 27.53 6.92
N GLN A 443 -15.42 28.60 7.72
CA GLN A 443 -15.54 28.49 9.18
C GLN A 443 -16.87 27.87 9.62
N LYS A 444 -17.99 28.19 8.94
CA LYS A 444 -19.30 27.57 9.21
C LYS A 444 -19.33 26.09 8.81
N ALA A 445 -18.78 25.74 7.65
CA ALA A 445 -18.78 24.38 7.13
C ALA A 445 -17.93 23.42 7.97
N ILE A 446 -16.77 23.88 8.48
CA ILE A 446 -15.83 23.03 9.22
C ILE A 446 -16.00 23.16 10.75
N GLY A 447 -16.41 24.33 11.23
CA GLY A 447 -16.66 24.59 12.64
C GLY A 447 -15.41 24.54 13.52
N SER A 448 -15.57 24.02 14.74
CA SER A 448 -14.53 23.96 15.78
C SER A 448 -13.32 23.06 15.45
N GLN A 449 -13.40 22.32 14.34
CA GLN A 449 -12.32 21.46 13.88
C GLN A 449 -11.23 22.23 13.13
N LEU A 450 -11.55 23.44 12.67
CA LEU A 450 -10.60 24.32 11.99
C LEU A 450 -9.56 24.85 13.00
N ALA A 451 -8.29 24.87 12.59
CA ALA A 451 -7.24 25.51 13.34
C ALA A 451 -7.57 27.00 13.50
N LYS A 452 -7.37 27.53 14.72
CA LYS A 452 -7.63 28.95 14.97
C LYS A 452 -6.57 29.79 14.25
N PRO A 453 -6.90 30.98 13.73
CA PRO A 453 -5.95 31.84 13.03
C PRO A 453 -4.60 32.05 13.75
N GLY A 454 -4.62 32.33 15.06
CA GLY A 454 -3.39 32.53 15.85
C GLY A 454 -2.53 31.28 16.06
N GLU A 455 -3.07 30.10 15.77
CA GLU A 455 -2.33 28.84 15.86
C GLU A 455 -1.55 28.52 14.58
N VAL A 456 -1.81 29.22 13.46
CA VAL A 456 -1.21 28.98 12.15
C VAL A 456 -0.24 30.11 11.79
N LYS A 457 1.06 29.81 11.81
CA LYS A 457 2.10 30.73 11.35
C LYS A 457 2.33 30.53 9.85
N MET A 458 2.05 31.56 9.07
CA MET A 458 2.24 31.61 7.62
C MET A 458 3.40 32.54 7.26
N ASP A 459 4.18 32.15 6.26
CA ASP A 459 5.24 32.97 5.67
C ASP A 459 4.65 34.14 4.85
N GLN A 460 5.45 35.16 4.55
CA GLN A 460 4.96 36.38 3.93
C GLN A 460 4.87 36.27 2.40
N SER A 461 5.83 35.60 1.77
CA SER A 461 5.99 35.54 0.30
C SER A 461 6.03 34.12 -0.25
N LEU A 462 6.21 33.12 0.61
CA LEU A 462 6.12 31.72 0.24
C LEU A 462 4.85 31.13 0.84
N MET A 463 4.15 30.25 0.13
CA MET A 463 2.96 29.55 0.65
C MET A 463 3.34 28.43 1.64
N ASN A 464 4.12 28.78 2.66
CA ASN A 464 4.55 27.92 3.74
C ASN A 464 3.70 28.17 4.99
N PHE A 465 3.42 27.13 5.76
CA PHE A 465 2.82 27.29 7.07
C PHE A 465 3.34 26.29 8.10
N LYS A 466 3.26 26.70 9.36
CA LYS A 466 3.46 25.87 10.55
C LYS A 466 2.33 26.16 11.53
N ALA A 467 1.52 25.17 11.82
CA ALA A 467 0.44 25.27 12.78
C ALA A 467 0.78 24.50 14.07
N ASN A 468 0.57 25.13 15.23
CA ASN A 468 0.55 24.47 16.52
C ASN A 468 -0.86 24.51 17.09
N THR A 469 -1.65 23.49 16.73
CA THR A 469 -3.10 23.50 16.93
C THR A 469 -3.60 22.18 17.49
N LYS A 470 -4.59 22.28 18.39
CA LYS A 470 -5.46 21.16 18.80
C LYS A 470 -6.54 20.87 17.75
N GLY A 471 -6.83 21.83 16.87
CA GLY A 471 -7.70 21.66 15.72
C GLY A 471 -7.23 20.52 14.81
N VAL A 472 -8.18 19.91 14.12
CA VAL A 472 -7.93 18.72 13.30
C VAL A 472 -7.56 19.12 11.86
N ILE A 473 -7.99 20.29 11.41
CA ILE A 473 -7.89 20.75 10.01
C ILE A 473 -7.22 22.12 9.95
N VAL A 474 -6.15 22.24 9.17
CA VAL A 474 -5.50 23.52 8.86
C VAL A 474 -5.79 23.89 7.41
N PRO A 475 -6.52 25.00 7.14
CA PRO A 475 -6.74 25.47 5.79
C PRO A 475 -5.58 26.35 5.32
N LEU A 476 -5.25 26.25 4.03
CA LEU A 476 -4.45 27.24 3.31
C LEU A 476 -5.31 27.76 2.15
N VAL A 477 -5.70 29.03 2.23
CA VAL A 477 -6.55 29.66 1.21
C VAL A 477 -5.69 30.60 0.37
N VAL A 478 -5.81 30.50 -0.94
CA VAL A 478 -5.12 31.33 -1.92
C VAL A 478 -6.16 32.01 -2.80
N ARG A 479 -6.17 33.34 -2.79
CA ARG A 479 -7.04 34.16 -3.60
C ARG A 479 -6.36 34.49 -4.92
N MET A 480 -7.06 34.32 -6.03
CA MET A 480 -6.58 34.63 -7.37
C MET A 480 -7.56 35.58 -8.06
N ARG A 481 -7.03 36.62 -8.70
CA ARG A 481 -7.82 37.52 -9.55
C ARG A 481 -7.85 36.93 -10.96
N HIS A 482 -9.03 36.49 -11.39
CA HIS A 482 -9.30 35.99 -12.73
C HIS A 482 -10.02 37.08 -13.54
N ARG A 483 -9.41 37.49 -14.65
CA ARG A 483 -9.83 38.61 -15.49
C ARG A 483 -10.34 38.19 -16.87
#